data_AF-A0A7C4H3E2-F1
#
_entry.id   AF-A0A7C4H3E2-F1
#
_cell.length_a   1.000
_cell.length_b   1.000
_cell.length_c   1.000
_cell.angle_alpha   90.00
_cell.angle_beta   90.00
_cell.angle_gamma   90.00
#
_symmetry.space_group_name_H-M   'P 1'
#
loop_
_entity.id
_entity.type
_entity.pdbx_description
1 polymer ?
#
loop_
_entity_poly.entity_id
_entity_poly.type
_entity_poly.pdbx_seq_one_letter_code
_entity_poly.pdbx_strand_id
1 'polypeptide(L)'
;MVFIFRSRRKKSPLIIQVSDEESPDHYRRVAQKKKFDDESVRIQSLIKRIQEIDEKIKIILEENVSDEAKKIIIHELGEEKRRLEEEVKRLRR
;
A
#
# COMPACT_ATOMS: atom_id res chain seq x y z
N MET A 1 58.86 -10.21 19.87
CA MET A 1 57.87 -9.98 18.78
C MET A 1 57.13 -11.30 18.60
N VAL A 2 55.83 -11.44 18.84
CA VAL A 2 54.68 -10.69 18.29
C VAL A 2 53.61 -10.50 19.37
N PHE A 3 53.04 -9.30 19.44
CA PHE A 3 51.99 -8.92 20.39
C PHE A 3 50.62 -9.32 19.84
N ILE A 4 49.89 -10.17 20.56
CA ILE A 4 48.47 -10.42 20.26
C ILE A 4 47.64 -9.44 21.08
N PHE A 5 46.90 -8.60 20.36
CA PHE A 5 46.18 -7.44 20.88
C PHE A 5 45.04 -7.85 21.83
N ARG A 6 45.08 -7.26 23.02
CA ARG A 6 44.03 -7.23 24.04
C ARG A 6 42.74 -6.62 23.47
N SER A 7 41.60 -7.25 23.75
CA SER A 7 40.45 -6.66 24.47
C SER A 7 39.13 -7.28 24.02
N ARG A 8 38.75 -8.38 24.68
CA ARG A 8 37.38 -8.90 24.63
C ARG A 8 36.54 -8.06 25.58
N ARG A 9 35.96 -6.95 25.10
CA ARG A 9 34.92 -6.23 25.86
C ARG A 9 33.71 -7.16 26.00
N LYS A 10 33.48 -7.66 27.20
CA LYS A 10 32.24 -8.36 27.58
C LYS A 10 31.10 -7.36 27.46
N LYS A 11 30.19 -7.61 26.52
CA LYS A 11 28.87 -6.98 26.44
C LYS A 11 28.14 -7.31 27.75
N SER A 12 27.81 -6.30 28.54
CA SER A 12 26.77 -6.41 29.56
C SER A 12 25.45 -6.68 28.84
N PRO A 13 24.66 -7.70 29.23
CA PRO A 13 23.30 -7.81 28.72
C PRO A 13 22.48 -6.68 29.37
N LEU A 14 21.86 -5.85 28.52
CA LEU A 14 20.81 -4.93 28.94
C LEU A 14 19.72 -5.77 29.63
N ILE A 15 19.53 -5.53 30.92
CA ILE A 15 18.38 -6.03 31.67
C ILE A 15 17.18 -5.24 31.13
N ILE A 16 16.39 -5.88 30.27
CA ILE A 16 15.09 -5.36 29.86
C ILE A 16 14.18 -5.54 31.08
N GLN A 17 13.89 -4.43 31.78
CA GLN A 17 12.85 -4.37 32.78
C GLN A 17 11.53 -4.71 32.08
N VAL A 18 11.01 -5.89 32.35
CA VAL A 18 9.64 -6.27 32.05
C VAL A 18 8.77 -5.40 32.96
N SER A 19 8.22 -4.32 32.41
CA SER A 19 7.14 -3.59 33.08
C SER A 19 5.84 -4.23 32.62
N ASP A 20 5.31 -5.11 33.46
CA ASP A 20 4.00 -5.76 33.37
C ASP A 20 2.85 -4.75 33.54
N GLU A 21 2.71 -3.83 32.59
CA GLU A 21 1.47 -3.06 32.39
C GLU A 21 1.01 -3.20 30.94
N GLU A 22 0.78 -4.45 30.51
CA GLU A 22 0.00 -4.75 29.31
C GLU A 22 -1.47 -4.45 29.54
N SER A 23 -1.78 -3.16 29.48
CA SER A 23 -3.14 -2.66 29.43
C SER A 23 -3.82 -3.17 28.14
N PRO A 24 -5.02 -3.78 28.20
CA PRO A 24 -5.73 -4.34 27.03
C PRO A 24 -6.03 -3.32 25.91
N ASP A 25 -5.90 -2.03 26.20
CA ASP A 25 -5.97 -0.95 25.20
C ASP A 25 -4.78 -0.90 24.23
N HIS A 26 -3.64 -1.52 24.56
CA HIS A 26 -2.49 -1.57 23.66
C HIS A 26 -2.77 -2.49 22.45
N TYR A 27 -3.30 -3.70 22.70
CA TYR A 27 -3.71 -4.63 21.64
C TYR A 27 -4.82 -4.06 20.75
N ARG A 28 -5.74 -3.29 21.33
CA ARG A 28 -6.82 -2.62 20.58
C ARG A 28 -6.27 -1.55 19.63
N ARG A 29 -5.29 -0.77 20.08
CA ARG A 29 -4.60 0.25 19.26
C ARG A 29 -3.75 -0.37 18.15
N VAL A 30 -3.04 -1.46 18.43
CA VAL A 30 -2.20 -2.14 17.42
C VAL A 30 -3.07 -2.81 16.34
N ALA A 31 -4.20 -3.43 16.71
CA ALA A 31 -5.14 -4.02 15.77
C ALA A 31 -5.87 -2.97 14.91
N GLN A 32 -6.22 -1.81 15.48
CA GLN A 32 -6.79 -0.70 14.72
C GLN A 32 -5.77 -0.08 13.74
N LYS A 33 -4.52 0.10 14.17
CA LYS A 33 -3.46 0.64 13.32
C LYS A 33 -3.17 -0.26 12.12
N LYS A 34 -3.14 -1.58 12.34
CA LYS A 34 -2.94 -2.57 11.27
C LYS A 34 -4.07 -2.58 10.23
N LYS A 35 -5.33 -2.43 10.66
CA LYS A 35 -6.49 -2.31 9.74
C LYS A 35 -6.47 -1.00 8.93
N PHE A 36 -6.04 0.09 9.55
CA PHE A 36 -5.96 1.40 8.91
C PHE A 36 -4.87 1.44 7.82
N ASP A 37 -3.75 0.75 8.06
CA ASP A 37 -2.68 0.58 7.06
C ASP A 37 -3.16 -0.26 5.87
N ASP A 38 -3.90 -1.35 6.09
CA ASP A 38 -4.44 -2.21 5.02
C ASP A 38 -5.47 -1.48 4.14
N GLU A 39 -6.38 -0.69 4.73
CA GLU A 39 -7.35 0.12 3.97
C GLU A 39 -6.66 1.22 3.15
N SER A 40 -5.64 1.87 3.72
CA SER A 40 -4.85 2.88 3.03
C SER A 40 -4.08 2.30 1.83
N VAL A 41 -3.47 1.13 2.00
CA VAL A 41 -2.78 0.39 0.93
C VAL A 41 -3.77 -0.02 -0.16
N ARG A 42 -4.97 -0.46 0.21
CA ARG A 42 -6.03 -0.84 -0.74
C ARG A 42 -6.52 0.36 -1.54
N ILE A 43 -6.74 1.51 -0.90
CA ILE A 43 -7.08 2.77 -1.58
C ILE A 43 -5.97 3.18 -2.57
N GLN A 44 -4.69 3.11 -2.16
CA GLN A 44 -3.57 3.43 -3.05
C GLN A 44 -3.52 2.48 -4.26
N SER A 45 -3.76 1.18 -4.05
CA SER A 45 -3.82 0.20 -5.14
C SER A 45 -4.95 0.49 -6.12
N LEU A 46 -6.14 0.87 -5.64
CA LEU A 46 -7.27 1.25 -6.49
C LEU A 46 -6.99 2.53 -7.28
N ILE A 47 -6.38 3.55 -6.64
CA ILE A 47 -5.97 4.78 -7.33
C ILE A 47 -4.96 4.47 -8.44
N LYS A 48 -4.00 3.59 -8.18
CA LYS A 48 -3.02 3.18 -9.20
C LYS A 48 -3.71 2.50 -10.39
N ARG A 49 -4.67 1.61 -10.15
CA ARG A 49 -5.46 0.98 -11.23
C ARG A 49 -6.25 1.99 -12.05
N ILE A 50 -6.84 3.02 -11.41
CA ILE A 50 -7.52 4.10 -12.12
C ILE A 50 -6.55 4.84 -13.07
N GLN A 51 -5.33 5.12 -12.60
CA GLN A 51 -4.30 5.75 -13.44
C GLN A 51 -3.87 4.86 -14.60
N GLU A 52 -3.71 3.55 -14.37
CA GLU A 52 -3.40 2.57 -15.44
C GLU A 52 -4.51 2.52 -16.50
N ILE A 53 -5.78 2.67 -16.11
CA ILE A 53 -6.90 2.76 -17.05
C ILE A 53 -6.83 4.06 -17.87
N ASP A 54 -6.53 5.19 -17.25
CA ASP A 54 -6.38 6.47 -17.95
C ASP A 54 -5.22 6.43 -18.97
N GLU A 55 -4.10 5.79 -18.62
CA GLU A 55 -2.99 5.57 -19.55
C GLU A 55 -3.39 4.67 -20.72
N LYS A 56 -4.13 3.58 -20.47
CA LYS A 56 -4.65 2.71 -21.55
C LYS A 56 -5.58 3.45 -22.49
N ILE A 57 -6.51 4.26 -21.97
CA ILE A 57 -7.40 5.09 -22.78
C ILE A 57 -6.57 6.03 -23.68
N LYS A 58 -5.53 6.65 -23.13
CA LYS A 58 -4.64 7.53 -23.90
C LYS A 58 -3.91 6.79 -25.02
N ILE A 59 -3.37 5.61 -24.74
CA ILE A 59 -2.71 4.76 -25.75
C ILE A 59 -3.70 4.41 -26.88
N ILE A 60 -4.90 3.96 -26.54
CA ILE A 60 -5.93 3.57 -27.53
C ILE A 60 -6.36 4.75 -28.40
N LEU A 61 -6.42 5.96 -27.83
CA LEU A 61 -6.69 7.18 -28.60
C LEU A 61 -5.60 7.45 -29.64
N GLU A 62 -4.34 7.24 -29.28
CA GLU A 62 -3.16 7.45 -30.14
C GLU A 62 -2.94 6.30 -31.16
N GLU A 63 -3.46 5.10 -30.90
CA GLU A 63 -3.35 3.98 -31.84
C GLU A 63 -4.15 4.21 -33.13
N ASN A 64 -3.65 3.74 -34.28
CA ASN A 64 -4.36 3.81 -35.57
C ASN A 64 -5.36 2.65 -35.73
N VAL A 65 -6.27 2.49 -34.77
CA VAL A 65 -7.40 1.54 -34.83
C VAL A 65 -8.67 2.22 -35.34
N SER A 66 -9.64 1.44 -35.80
CA SER A 66 -10.98 1.94 -36.17
C SER A 66 -11.64 2.69 -35.02
N ASP A 67 -12.25 3.84 -35.31
CA ASP A 67 -12.92 4.70 -34.32
C ASP A 67 -14.07 4.00 -33.58
N GLU A 68 -14.73 3.04 -34.23
CA GLU A 68 -15.76 2.20 -33.59
C GLU A 68 -15.16 1.30 -32.52
N ALA A 69 -14.01 0.67 -32.80
CA ALA A 69 -13.31 -0.16 -31.83
C ALA A 69 -12.80 0.68 -30.65
N LYS A 70 -12.24 1.86 -30.91
CA LYS A 70 -11.83 2.81 -29.87
C LYS A 70 -12.99 3.18 -28.95
N LYS A 71 -14.15 3.52 -29.52
CA LYS A 71 -15.35 3.89 -28.74
C LYS A 71 -15.79 2.78 -27.80
N ILE A 72 -15.82 1.53 -28.26
CA ILE A 72 -16.23 0.38 -27.44
C ILE A 72 -15.26 0.22 -26.26
N ILE A 73 -13.95 0.19 -26.54
CA ILE A 73 -12.95 -0.06 -25.49
C ILE A 73 -12.88 1.11 -24.51
N ILE A 74 -12.94 2.37 -24.99
CA ILE A 74 -12.95 3.55 -24.12
C ILE A 74 -14.20 3.58 -23.24
N HIS A 75 -15.36 3.15 -23.76
CA HIS A 75 -16.58 3.05 -22.98
C HIS A 75 -16.44 1.99 -21.88
N GLU A 76 -15.95 0.78 -22.19
CA GLU A 76 -15.73 -0.28 -21.20
C GLU A 76 -14.74 0.16 -20.11
N LEU A 77 -13.60 0.73 -20.52
CA LEU A 77 -12.59 1.26 -19.59
C LEU A 77 -13.14 2.42 -18.74
N GLY A 78 -14.00 3.27 -19.32
CA GLY A 78 -14.67 4.35 -18.60
C GLY A 78 -15.64 3.83 -17.54
N GLU A 79 -16.40 2.77 -17.82
CA GLU A 79 -17.24 2.12 -16.81
C GLU A 79 -16.42 1.47 -15.70
N GLU A 80 -15.33 0.79 -16.04
CA GLU A 80 -14.43 0.18 -15.06
C GLU A 80 -13.81 1.24 -14.14
N LYS A 81 -13.32 2.34 -14.71
CA LYS A 81 -12.82 3.50 -13.94
C LYS A 81 -13.87 3.99 -12.95
N ARG A 82 -15.12 4.19 -13.39
CA ARG A 82 -16.21 4.65 -12.52
C ARG A 82 -16.48 3.68 -11.37
N ARG A 83 -16.45 2.37 -11.61
CA ARG A 83 -16.62 1.36 -10.55
C ARG A 83 -15.51 1.45 -9.50
N LEU A 84 -14.26 1.60 -9.95
CA LEU A 84 -13.11 1.73 -9.04
C LEU A 84 -13.17 3.02 -8.23
N GLU A 85 -13.58 4.14 -8.84
CA GLU A 85 -13.77 5.41 -8.13
C GLU A 85 -14.87 5.32 -7.06
N GLU A 86 -15.97 4.63 -7.35
CA GLU A 86 -17.02 4.35 -6.36
C GLU A 86 -16.50 3.48 -5.20
N GLU A 87 -15.66 2.48 -5.48
CA GLU A 87 -15.03 1.65 -4.44
C GLU A 87 -14.08 2.46 -3.56
N VAL A 88 -13.25 3.33 -4.15
CA VAL A 88 -12.39 4.27 -3.40
C VAL A 88 -13.23 5.20 -2.53
N LYS A 89 -14.36 5.71 -3.05
CA LYS A 89 -15.27 6.58 -2.29
C LYS A 89 -15.92 5.87 -1.12
N ARG A 90 -16.21 4.57 -1.24
CA ARG A 90 -16.74 3.74 -0.14
C ARG A 90 -15.68 3.51 0.94
N LEU A 91 -14.43 3.24 0.57
CA LEU A 91 -13.34 3.01 1.51
C LEU A 91 -12.88 4.28 2.26
N ARG A 92 -13.19 5.48 1.73
CA ARG A 92 -12.88 6.76 2.39
C ARG A 92 -13.98 7.29 3.32
N ARG A 93 -15.16 6.65 3.37
CA ARG A 93 -16.30 7.07 4.21
C ARG A 93 -16.37 6.26 5.48
#